data_AF-A0A552EQ72-F1
#
_entry.id   AF-A0A552EQ72-F1
#
_cell.length_a   1.000
_cell.length_b   1.000
_cell.length_c   1.000
_cell.angle_alpha   90.00
_cell.angle_beta   90.00
_cell.angle_gamma   90.00
#
_symmetry.space_group_name_H-M   'P 1'
#
loop_
_entity.id
_entity.type
_entity.pdbx_description
1 polymer ?
#
loop_
_entity_poly.entity_id
_entity_poly.type
_entity_poly.pdbx_seq_one_letter_code
_entity_poly.pdbx_strand_id
1 'polypeptide(L)'
;MKKLTYSLLPLGIAVGLCLNIAPASAGLLVQQLIPNAALSIDGFGSTTNSGVIQANIPAGSTIQRAYLYATSVWDSSPVYGVTFNGNTLSLGSATTLGPNSNPATTVRWDVTSIIASSFTGGLQNFNIVENGPVPTNDGAALVVAYSNPSTQGFTSVILDGELSTTGDTVQFDFASPYSGGDFLVSLAASFSRQPAAGQPQTTIIDVTTNSTNNRTLTTSAGGADDRTTGQNSANGNLITVGGIGDNPANVNPNAQPTGTNPDDEYYNLALGNSASATPFIQPGDTFLRLTTVNPSNDDNIFGLFITSGFQISSANITSTSIPEPSITLGIFGIGTIGALLSRRDKKRNRE
;
A
#
# COMPACT_ATOMS: atom_id res chain seq x y z
N MET A 1 61.54 -53.07 -18.83
CA MET A 1 61.77 -52.54 -17.46
C MET A 1 60.79 -51.40 -17.20
N LYS A 2 59.91 -51.61 -16.21
CA LYS A 2 59.24 -50.66 -15.28
C LYS A 2 58.82 -49.22 -15.71
N LYS A 3 57.50 -48.97 -15.54
CA LYS A 3 56.80 -47.81 -14.90
C LYS A 3 56.73 -46.49 -15.72
N LEU A 4 55.71 -45.61 -15.67
CA LEU A 4 54.60 -45.35 -14.73
C LEU A 4 53.46 -44.56 -15.44
N THR A 5 52.28 -44.59 -14.84
CA THR A 5 50.92 -44.06 -15.14
C THR A 5 50.69 -42.53 -15.17
N TYR A 6 49.45 -42.17 -15.60
CA TYR A 6 48.55 -41.01 -15.32
C TYR A 6 48.24 -40.16 -16.58
N SER A 7 47.09 -40.33 -17.25
CA SER A 7 45.72 -39.86 -16.91
C SER A 7 45.63 -38.36 -16.58
N LEU A 8 44.92 -37.59 -17.41
CA LEU A 8 43.83 -36.69 -17.01
C LEU A 8 43.34 -35.84 -18.20
N LEU A 9 42.09 -36.08 -18.62
CA LEU A 9 41.24 -35.10 -19.30
C LEU A 9 41.12 -33.83 -18.43
N PRO A 10 40.95 -32.64 -19.03
CA PRO A 10 40.14 -31.59 -18.45
C PRO A 10 38.77 -31.56 -19.15
N LEU A 11 37.77 -31.99 -18.37
CA LEU A 11 36.36 -31.70 -18.54
C LEU A 11 36.17 -30.17 -18.59
N GLY A 12 35.73 -29.64 -19.73
CA GLY A 12 35.34 -28.23 -19.85
C GLY A 12 33.97 -28.01 -19.21
N ILE A 13 33.93 -27.55 -17.96
CA ILE A 13 32.70 -27.05 -17.33
C ILE A 13 32.68 -25.53 -17.53
N ALA A 14 31.90 -25.07 -18.51
CA ALA A 14 31.49 -23.68 -18.59
C ALA A 14 30.34 -23.46 -17.59
N VAL A 15 30.62 -22.80 -16.46
CA VAL A 15 29.57 -22.29 -15.56
C VAL A 15 29.21 -20.89 -16.03
N GLY A 16 28.08 -20.76 -16.72
CA GLY A 16 27.44 -19.47 -16.96
C GLY A 16 26.80 -18.98 -15.67
N LEU A 17 27.42 -18.02 -14.99
CA LEU A 17 26.74 -17.23 -13.96
C LEU A 17 25.80 -16.24 -14.66
N CYS A 18 24.53 -16.62 -14.80
CA CYS A 18 23.46 -15.64 -14.97
C CYS A 18 23.16 -15.06 -13.59
N LEU A 19 23.68 -13.87 -13.31
CA LEU A 19 23.20 -13.05 -12.20
C LEU A 19 21.82 -12.54 -12.60
N ASN A 20 20.75 -13.21 -12.14
CA ASN A 20 19.43 -12.60 -12.11
C ASN A 20 19.44 -11.59 -10.96
N ILE A 21 19.70 -10.33 -11.28
CA ILE A 21 19.35 -9.22 -10.39
C ILE A 21 17.84 -9.12 -10.51
N ALA A 22 17.13 -9.69 -9.55
CA ALA A 22 15.70 -9.44 -9.39
C ALA A 22 15.47 -7.94 -9.18
N PRO A 23 14.54 -7.29 -9.92
CA PRO A 23 14.14 -5.93 -9.59
C PRO A 23 13.48 -5.92 -8.20
N ALA A 24 13.53 -4.79 -7.50
CA ALA A 24 12.69 -4.61 -6.32
C ALA A 24 11.21 -4.73 -6.73
N SER A 25 10.42 -5.49 -5.99
CA SER A 25 8.99 -5.69 -6.25
C SER A 25 8.17 -4.47 -5.84
N ALA A 26 7.42 -3.88 -6.78
CA ALA A 26 6.28 -2.98 -6.50
C ALA A 26 5.18 -3.76 -5.75
N GLY A 27 4.47 -3.10 -4.84
CA GLY A 27 3.39 -3.72 -4.07
C GLY A 27 3.13 -3.06 -2.71
N LEU A 28 1.90 -3.20 -2.23
CA LEU A 28 1.54 -2.82 -0.87
C LEU A 28 2.21 -3.75 0.15
N LEU A 29 2.85 -3.15 1.15
CA LEU A 29 3.51 -3.85 2.24
C LEU A 29 2.74 -3.62 3.53
N VAL A 30 2.63 -4.65 4.36
CA VAL A 30 2.08 -4.49 5.71
C VAL A 30 3.05 -3.69 6.56
N GLN A 31 2.61 -2.51 6.98
CA GLN A 31 3.39 -1.66 7.85
C GLN A 31 3.03 -1.87 9.31
N GLN A 32 1.74 -2.00 9.58
CA GLN A 32 1.22 -2.18 10.92
C GLN A 32 0.10 -3.21 10.92
N LEU A 33 0.14 -4.06 11.94
CA LEU A 33 -0.96 -4.91 12.36
C LEU A 33 -1.17 -4.63 13.84
N ILE A 34 -2.30 -4.04 14.17
CA ILE A 34 -2.57 -3.47 15.49
C ILE A 34 -3.80 -4.17 16.07
N PRO A 35 -3.62 -5.11 17.01
CA PRO A 35 -4.74 -5.76 17.68
C PRO A 35 -5.44 -4.78 18.62
N ASN A 36 -6.73 -5.01 18.83
CA ASN A 36 -7.64 -4.19 19.64
C ASN A 36 -7.67 -2.72 19.24
N ALA A 37 -7.59 -2.45 17.94
CA ALA A 37 -7.60 -1.10 17.39
C ALA A 37 -8.64 -0.94 16.27
N ALA A 38 -9.02 0.31 16.04
CA ALA A 38 -9.78 0.75 14.87
C ALA A 38 -9.01 1.89 14.18
N LEU A 39 -9.39 2.17 12.93
CA LEU A 39 -8.81 3.26 12.15
C LEU A 39 -9.80 4.43 12.03
N SER A 40 -9.25 5.64 12.14
CA SER A 40 -9.86 6.87 11.65
C SER A 40 -9.04 7.32 10.45
N ILE A 41 -9.69 7.53 9.31
CA ILE A 41 -9.04 7.80 8.03
C ILE A 41 -9.73 9.00 7.39
N ASP A 42 -8.94 9.90 6.79
CA ASP A 42 -9.46 11.05 6.06
C ASP A 42 -8.50 11.44 4.93
N GLY A 43 -9.04 12.02 3.86
CA GLY A 43 -8.28 12.57 2.76
C GLY A 43 -8.33 14.11 2.72
N PHE A 44 -7.41 14.68 1.96
CA PHE A 44 -7.36 16.11 1.68
C PHE A 44 -6.72 16.36 0.33
N GLY A 45 -7.40 17.07 -0.57
CA GLY A 45 -6.84 17.63 -1.80
C GLY A 45 -7.13 19.13 -1.90
N SER A 46 -6.19 19.93 -2.41
CA SER A 46 -6.42 21.37 -2.58
C SER A 46 -5.56 22.04 -3.64
N THR A 47 -6.20 22.76 -4.56
CA THR A 47 -5.50 23.61 -5.53
C THR A 47 -4.90 24.87 -4.92
N THR A 48 -5.05 25.09 -3.60
CA THR A 48 -4.46 26.24 -2.88
C THR A 48 -3.42 25.80 -1.85
N ASN A 49 -3.02 24.52 -1.87
CA ASN A 49 -2.07 23.90 -0.95
C ASN A 49 -2.48 23.93 0.53
N SER A 50 -3.70 24.34 0.89
CA SER A 50 -4.08 24.51 2.29
C SER A 50 -5.51 24.10 2.54
N GLY A 51 -5.75 23.51 3.71
CA GLY A 51 -7.09 23.21 4.19
C GLY A 51 -7.06 22.41 5.48
N VAL A 52 -8.02 21.50 5.61
CA VAL A 52 -8.21 20.67 6.79
C VAL A 52 -8.23 19.20 6.40
N ILE A 53 -7.67 18.39 7.28
CA ILE A 53 -7.81 16.93 7.29
C ILE A 53 -8.24 16.54 8.71
N GLN A 54 -9.04 15.50 8.85
CA GLN A 54 -9.80 15.20 10.06
C GLN A 54 -9.38 13.89 10.69
N ALA A 55 -9.69 13.74 11.99
CA ALA A 55 -9.75 12.44 12.64
C ALA A 55 -10.99 12.39 13.52
N ASN A 56 -11.68 11.26 13.54
CA ASN A 56 -12.85 11.00 14.36
C ASN A 56 -12.57 9.84 15.31
N ILE A 57 -12.13 10.17 16.52
CA ILE A 57 -11.67 9.17 17.49
C ILE A 57 -12.51 9.32 18.77
N PRO A 58 -12.95 8.26 19.45
CA PRO A 58 -13.69 8.43 20.70
C PRO A 58 -12.82 9.07 21.79
N ALA A 59 -13.41 9.95 22.60
CA ALA A 59 -12.73 10.53 23.77
C ALA A 59 -12.21 9.42 24.72
N GLY A 60 -11.02 9.61 25.28
CA GLY A 60 -10.37 8.61 26.15
C GLY A 60 -9.70 7.46 25.39
N SER A 61 -9.63 7.51 24.06
CA SER A 61 -8.84 6.55 23.28
C SER A 61 -7.35 6.80 23.41
N THR A 62 -6.56 5.75 23.24
CA THR A 62 -5.10 5.82 23.09
C THR A 62 -4.75 5.78 21.62
N ILE A 63 -3.91 6.70 21.17
CA ILE A 63 -3.36 6.68 19.80
C ILE A 63 -2.24 5.64 19.75
N GLN A 64 -2.41 4.64 18.89
CA GLN A 64 -1.44 3.55 18.71
C GLN A 64 -0.41 3.92 17.64
N ARG A 65 -0.90 4.42 16.50
CA ARG A 65 -0.10 4.90 15.38
C ARG A 65 -0.87 5.98 14.63
N ALA A 66 -0.16 6.94 14.07
CA ALA A 66 -0.72 7.84 13.07
C ALA A 66 0.29 8.09 11.95
N TYR A 67 -0.16 7.94 10.71
CA TYR A 67 0.61 8.22 9.52
C TYR A 67 -0.07 9.29 8.69
N LEU A 68 0.72 10.27 8.24
CA LEU A 68 0.32 11.24 7.23
C LEU A 68 1.04 10.90 5.94
N TYR A 69 0.27 10.74 4.87
CA TYR A 69 0.77 10.51 3.53
C TYR A 69 0.64 11.80 2.73
N ALA A 70 1.56 12.05 1.81
CA ALA A 70 1.38 13.04 0.75
C ALA A 70 1.83 12.42 -0.58
N THR A 71 1.17 12.82 -1.66
CA THR A 71 1.38 12.19 -2.98
C THR A 71 1.31 13.21 -4.11
N SER A 72 2.05 12.94 -5.19
CA SER A 72 2.05 13.76 -6.40
C SER A 72 2.24 12.88 -7.64
N VAL A 73 1.44 13.12 -8.68
CA VAL A 73 1.40 12.40 -9.96
C VAL A 73 1.90 13.32 -11.10
N TRP A 74 2.92 12.87 -11.83
CA TRP A 74 3.53 13.45 -13.05
C TRP A 74 4.16 14.87 -13.05
N ASP A 75 5.03 15.01 -14.06
CA ASP A 75 5.54 16.24 -14.69
C ASP A 75 5.90 17.46 -13.82
N SER A 76 6.80 17.24 -12.85
CA SER A 76 7.96 18.11 -12.53
C SER A 76 8.07 18.69 -11.11
N SER A 77 7.61 17.99 -10.08
CA SER A 77 8.18 18.22 -8.75
C SER A 77 8.24 16.97 -7.87
N PRO A 78 9.28 16.82 -7.03
CA PRO A 78 9.20 15.87 -5.93
C PRO A 78 7.98 16.23 -5.09
N VAL A 79 7.27 15.23 -4.57
CA VAL A 79 6.33 15.48 -3.46
C VAL A 79 7.02 16.38 -2.44
N TYR A 80 6.32 17.40 -1.96
CA TYR A 80 6.88 18.36 -1.01
C TYR A 80 6.49 18.03 0.41
N GLY A 81 7.32 18.52 1.35
CA GLY A 81 6.98 18.48 2.76
C GLY A 81 5.70 19.26 3.06
N VAL A 82 5.08 18.95 4.20
CA VAL A 82 3.84 19.56 4.63
C VAL A 82 4.00 20.23 5.99
N THR A 83 3.22 21.26 6.27
CA THR A 83 3.05 21.79 7.63
C THR A 83 1.74 21.24 8.17
N PHE A 84 1.83 20.31 9.10
CA PHE A 84 0.70 19.59 9.69
C PHE A 84 0.47 20.02 11.13
N ASN A 85 -0.71 20.62 11.37
CA ASN A 85 -1.12 21.17 12.66
C ASN A 85 -0.05 22.07 13.31
N GLY A 86 0.56 22.94 12.50
CA GLY A 86 1.64 23.84 12.93
C GLY A 86 3.05 23.22 12.98
N ASN A 87 3.19 21.91 12.73
CA ASN A 87 4.48 21.23 12.70
C ASN A 87 4.98 21.05 11.27
N THR A 88 6.19 21.52 10.96
CA THR A 88 6.80 21.32 9.64
C THR A 88 7.36 19.90 9.52
N LEU A 89 6.83 19.15 8.56
CA LEU A 89 7.26 17.81 8.18
C LEU A 89 8.07 17.88 6.89
N SER A 90 9.39 17.83 7.04
CA SER A 90 10.32 17.88 5.89
C SER A 90 10.35 16.56 5.12
N LEU A 91 10.71 16.59 3.84
CA LEU A 91 10.95 15.37 3.06
C LEU A 91 12.09 14.51 3.63
N GLY A 92 13.11 15.14 4.21
CA GLY A 92 14.24 14.42 4.82
C GLY A 92 13.85 13.56 6.03
N SER A 93 12.68 13.82 6.63
CA SER A 93 12.10 13.01 7.70
C SER A 93 10.98 12.07 7.23
N ALA A 94 10.69 12.04 5.93
CA ALA A 94 9.68 11.19 5.35
C ALA A 94 10.26 9.84 4.92
N THR A 95 9.41 8.81 4.84
CA THR A 95 9.70 7.58 4.11
C THR A 95 9.04 7.68 2.74
N THR A 96 9.82 7.66 1.67
CA THR A 96 9.28 7.48 0.31
C THR A 96 8.81 6.04 0.14
N LEU A 97 7.55 5.87 -0.27
CA LEU A 97 7.00 4.57 -0.61
C LEU A 97 7.59 4.11 -1.95
N GLY A 98 7.79 2.82 -2.14
CA GLY A 98 8.44 2.31 -3.33
C GLY A 98 8.18 0.81 -3.53
N PRO A 99 8.78 0.20 -4.57
CA PRO A 99 9.70 0.79 -5.56
C PRO A 99 9.05 1.60 -6.70
N ASN A 100 9.65 2.78 -6.95
CA ASN A 100 9.34 3.83 -7.94
C ASN A 100 9.40 3.38 -9.40
N SER A 101 8.48 2.49 -9.78
CA SER A 101 8.19 2.14 -11.17
C SER A 101 6.94 2.86 -11.69
N ASN A 102 6.09 3.31 -10.77
CA ASN A 102 5.06 4.30 -10.94
C ASN A 102 5.72 5.69 -11.06
N PRO A 103 5.27 6.51 -12.01
CA PRO A 103 5.73 7.88 -12.15
C PRO A 103 5.22 8.84 -11.07
N ALA A 104 4.31 8.41 -10.19
CA ALA A 104 3.92 9.14 -9.00
C ALA A 104 4.93 8.96 -7.85
N THR A 105 4.94 9.89 -6.89
CA THR A 105 5.71 9.75 -5.66
C THR A 105 4.80 9.93 -4.45
N THR A 106 4.79 8.94 -3.56
CA THR A 106 4.13 9.05 -2.26
C THR A 106 5.17 9.00 -1.14
N VAL A 107 4.99 9.85 -0.13
CA VAL A 107 5.78 9.84 1.10
C VAL A 107 4.88 9.67 2.31
N ARG A 108 5.44 9.12 3.37
CA ARG A 108 4.80 8.90 4.67
C ARG A 108 5.60 9.52 5.80
N TRP A 109 4.92 10.20 6.71
CA TRP A 109 5.45 10.63 8.00
C TRP A 109 4.74 9.91 9.16
N ASP A 110 5.49 9.54 10.20
CA ASP A 110 4.90 9.17 11.49
C ASP A 110 4.53 10.45 12.24
N VAL A 111 3.22 10.68 12.39
CA VAL A 111 2.65 11.84 13.08
C VAL A 111 1.99 11.43 14.40
N THR A 112 2.30 10.24 14.92
CA THR A 112 1.69 9.68 16.14
C THR A 112 1.78 10.66 17.32
N SER A 113 2.94 11.28 17.54
CA SER A 113 3.14 12.23 18.63
C SER A 113 2.36 13.54 18.46
N ILE A 114 2.18 14.01 17.22
CA ILE A 114 1.40 15.21 16.91
C ILE A 114 -0.07 14.95 17.22
N ILE A 115 -0.63 13.83 16.76
CA ILE A 115 -2.01 13.47 17.04
C ILE A 115 -2.22 13.22 18.54
N ALA A 116 -1.36 12.42 19.17
CA ALA A 116 -1.50 12.09 20.59
C ALA A 116 -1.42 13.31 21.52
N SER A 117 -0.66 14.35 21.16
CA SER A 117 -0.52 15.56 21.97
C SER A 117 -1.63 16.60 21.76
N SER A 118 -2.38 16.52 20.65
CA SER A 118 -3.37 17.53 20.27
C SER A 118 -4.80 17.01 20.19
N PHE A 119 -5.01 15.69 20.23
CA PHE A 119 -6.32 15.09 20.14
C PHE A 119 -7.12 15.22 21.45
N THR A 120 -8.40 15.58 21.34
CA THR A 120 -9.26 15.84 22.51
C THR A 120 -10.51 14.96 22.61
N GLY A 121 -10.92 14.29 21.53
CA GLY A 121 -12.16 13.50 21.48
C GLY A 121 -13.07 13.92 20.31
N GLY A 122 -13.74 12.95 19.68
CA GLY A 122 -14.69 13.17 18.58
C GLY A 122 -14.01 13.49 17.25
N LEU A 123 -14.80 14.09 16.34
CA LEU A 123 -14.33 14.63 15.07
C LEU A 123 -13.54 15.91 15.31
N GLN A 124 -12.28 15.92 14.87
CA GLN A 124 -11.35 17.02 15.06
C GLN A 124 -10.64 17.36 13.75
N ASN A 125 -10.51 18.66 13.47
CA ASN A 125 -9.81 19.17 12.30
C ASN A 125 -8.33 19.42 12.62
N PHE A 126 -7.47 19.11 11.66
CA PHE A 126 -6.06 19.42 11.66
C PHE A 126 -5.74 20.26 10.42
N ASN A 127 -5.14 21.42 10.64
CA ASN A 127 -4.72 22.27 9.52
C ASN A 127 -3.57 21.60 8.79
N ILE A 128 -3.62 21.61 7.46
CA ILE A 128 -2.54 21.11 6.60
C ILE A 128 -2.20 22.16 5.56
N VAL A 129 -0.89 22.32 5.32
CA VAL A 129 -0.34 23.15 4.26
C VAL A 129 0.73 22.38 3.51
N GLU A 130 0.65 22.32 2.18
CA GLU A 130 1.68 21.76 1.32
C GLU A 130 2.72 22.85 1.00
N ASN A 131 3.98 22.61 1.35
CA ASN A 131 4.99 23.68 1.42
C ASN A 131 5.67 24.01 0.07
N GLY A 132 5.15 23.52 -1.06
CA GLY A 132 5.73 23.74 -2.38
C GLY A 132 5.00 24.83 -3.21
N PRO A 133 5.34 24.96 -4.50
CA PRO A 133 4.67 25.89 -5.40
C PRO A 133 3.22 25.45 -5.64
N VAL A 134 2.28 26.39 -5.69
CA VAL A 134 0.86 26.08 -5.94
C VAL A 134 0.63 25.74 -7.42
N PRO A 135 -0.08 24.64 -7.77
CA PRO A 135 -0.43 23.49 -6.92
C PRO A 135 0.77 22.58 -6.64
N THR A 136 0.87 22.04 -5.41
CA THR A 136 2.07 21.32 -4.93
C THR A 136 1.97 19.80 -5.04
N ASN A 137 1.20 19.19 -4.14
CA ASN A 137 0.95 17.76 -4.11
C ASN A 137 -0.50 17.57 -4.55
N ASP A 138 -0.86 16.39 -5.05
CA ASP A 138 -2.26 16.10 -5.38
C ASP A 138 -3.13 15.93 -4.13
N GLY A 139 -2.50 15.68 -2.99
CA GLY A 139 -3.13 15.74 -1.69
C GLY A 139 -2.40 14.94 -0.62
N ALA A 140 -3.13 14.70 0.46
CA ALA A 140 -2.68 13.97 1.64
C ALA A 140 -3.76 13.01 2.16
N ALA A 141 -3.31 11.97 2.87
CA ALA A 141 -4.19 11.06 3.61
C ALA A 141 -3.70 10.95 5.06
N LEU A 142 -4.61 11.03 6.04
CA LEU A 142 -4.30 10.83 7.46
C LEU A 142 -4.93 9.53 7.91
N VAL A 143 -4.09 8.62 8.42
CA VAL A 143 -4.53 7.33 8.97
C VAL A 143 -4.13 7.27 10.44
N VAL A 144 -5.12 7.21 11.32
CA VAL A 144 -4.92 7.13 12.77
C VAL A 144 -5.49 5.84 13.32
N ALA A 145 -4.60 4.97 13.81
CA ALA A 145 -4.99 3.81 14.59
C ALA A 145 -5.13 4.18 16.07
N TYR A 146 -6.27 3.84 16.66
CA TYR A 146 -6.56 4.09 18.06
C TYR A 146 -7.13 2.86 18.75
N SER A 147 -6.97 2.80 20.07
CA SER A 147 -7.53 1.73 20.90
C SER A 147 -8.29 2.28 22.09
N ASN A 148 -9.40 1.63 22.45
CA ASN A 148 -10.17 1.88 23.66
C ASN A 148 -10.97 0.60 24.02
N PRO A 149 -11.86 0.62 25.04
CA PRO A 149 -12.67 -0.56 25.37
C PRO A 149 -13.61 -1.03 24.24
N SER A 150 -14.06 -0.16 23.34
CA SER A 150 -14.96 -0.53 22.22
C SER A 150 -14.22 -1.10 21.00
N THR A 151 -12.89 -0.97 20.92
CA THR A 151 -12.08 -1.57 19.85
C THR A 151 -11.58 -2.97 20.20
N GLN A 152 -11.94 -3.51 21.37
CA GLN A 152 -11.53 -4.85 21.78
C GLN A 152 -12.08 -5.90 20.81
N GLY A 153 -11.20 -6.79 20.34
CA GLY A 153 -11.54 -7.81 19.34
C GLY A 153 -11.41 -7.37 17.89
N PHE A 154 -11.18 -6.08 17.62
CA PHE A 154 -10.83 -5.61 16.28
C PHE A 154 -9.33 -5.77 16.01
N THR A 155 -8.98 -5.96 14.75
CA THR A 155 -7.61 -5.78 14.26
C THR A 155 -7.63 -4.72 13.16
N SER A 156 -6.71 -3.76 13.26
CA SER A 156 -6.44 -2.81 12.20
C SER A 156 -5.16 -3.17 11.47
N VAL A 157 -5.19 -3.06 10.14
CA VAL A 157 -4.01 -3.25 9.28
C VAL A 157 -3.79 -1.99 8.46
N ILE A 158 -2.55 -1.53 8.44
CA ILE A 158 -2.11 -0.46 7.56
C ILE A 158 -1.17 -1.08 6.55
N LEU A 159 -1.60 -1.07 5.29
CA LEU A 159 -0.75 -1.43 4.17
C LEU A 159 -0.50 -0.18 3.36
N ASP A 160 0.77 0.05 3.06
CA ASP A 160 1.17 1.11 2.15
C ASP A 160 2.35 0.64 1.31
N GLY A 161 2.57 1.36 0.23
CA GLY A 161 3.60 1.06 -0.73
C GLY A 161 3.30 1.79 -2.02
N GLU A 162 3.84 1.25 -3.09
CA GLU A 162 3.56 1.73 -4.43
C GLU A 162 3.02 0.55 -5.22
N LEU A 163 1.74 0.60 -5.56
CA LEU A 163 1.15 -0.42 -6.42
C LEU A 163 1.73 -0.30 -7.84
N SER A 164 1.94 -1.46 -8.46
CA SER A 164 2.23 -1.55 -9.88
C SER A 164 1.20 -0.74 -10.66
N THR A 165 1.65 -0.03 -11.70
CA THR A 165 0.76 0.73 -12.58
C THR A 165 -0.29 -0.15 -13.24
N THR A 166 -0.08 -1.47 -13.34
CA THR A 166 -1.07 -2.41 -13.87
C THR A 166 -2.04 -2.95 -12.82
N GLY A 167 -1.86 -2.57 -11.54
CA GLY A 167 -2.49 -3.19 -10.37
C GLY A 167 -1.67 -4.35 -9.77
N ASP A 168 -2.03 -4.78 -8.56
CA ASP A 168 -1.40 -5.90 -7.85
C ASP A 168 -2.43 -6.81 -7.16
N THR A 169 -1.92 -7.84 -6.50
CA THR A 169 -2.69 -8.71 -5.64
C THR A 169 -2.12 -8.69 -4.23
N VAL A 170 -2.99 -8.49 -3.24
CA VAL A 170 -2.66 -8.59 -1.82
C VAL A 170 -3.48 -9.71 -1.20
N GLN A 171 -2.84 -10.61 -0.47
CA GLN A 171 -3.52 -11.69 0.25
C GLN A 171 -3.26 -11.62 1.76
N PHE A 172 -4.34 -11.77 2.51
CA PHE A 172 -4.38 -11.87 3.95
C PHE A 172 -4.83 -13.26 4.33
N ASP A 173 -3.93 -14.08 4.87
CA ASP A 173 -4.33 -15.35 5.47
C ASP A 173 -4.62 -15.13 6.96
N PHE A 174 -5.78 -15.59 7.41
CA PHE A 174 -6.24 -15.38 8.77
C PHE A 174 -5.67 -16.43 9.71
N ALA A 175 -5.35 -16.05 10.95
CA ALA A 175 -4.90 -17.00 11.97
C ALA A 175 -5.99 -18.02 12.35
N SER A 176 -7.23 -17.61 12.17
CA SER A 176 -8.45 -18.35 12.45
C SER A 176 -9.51 -17.92 11.43
N PRO A 177 -10.47 -18.79 11.09
CA PRO A 177 -11.54 -18.42 10.17
C PRO A 177 -12.25 -17.14 10.63
N TYR A 178 -12.65 -16.31 9.67
CA TYR A 178 -13.43 -15.11 9.92
C TYR A 178 -14.69 -15.47 10.69
N SER A 179 -14.95 -14.75 11.78
CA SER A 179 -16.03 -15.05 12.73
C SER A 179 -17.32 -14.27 12.45
N GLY A 180 -17.27 -13.27 11.55
CA GLY A 180 -18.36 -12.34 11.26
C GLY A 180 -18.12 -10.92 11.82
N GLY A 181 -19.12 -10.05 11.67
CA GLY A 181 -19.03 -8.62 12.00
C GLY A 181 -18.83 -7.76 10.75
N ASP A 182 -18.42 -6.51 10.92
CA ASP A 182 -18.03 -5.68 9.77
C ASP A 182 -16.61 -6.03 9.30
N PHE A 183 -16.37 -5.90 8.00
CA PHE A 183 -15.04 -6.00 7.42
C PHE A 183 -14.77 -4.76 6.58
N LEU A 184 -14.21 -3.74 7.22
CA LEU A 184 -14.05 -2.42 6.66
C LEU A 184 -12.72 -2.33 5.91
N VAL A 185 -12.77 -1.85 4.68
CA VAL A 185 -11.62 -1.64 3.80
C VAL A 185 -11.69 -0.22 3.25
N SER A 186 -10.61 0.52 3.41
CA SER A 186 -10.41 1.84 2.85
C SER A 186 -9.26 1.80 1.86
N LEU A 187 -9.42 2.47 0.72
CA LEU A 187 -8.39 2.65 -0.29
C LEU A 187 -7.97 4.12 -0.35
N ALA A 188 -6.68 4.35 -0.58
CA ALA A 188 -6.13 5.68 -0.83
C ALA A 188 -5.33 5.69 -2.13
N ALA A 189 -5.66 6.63 -3.00
CA ALA A 189 -5.07 6.75 -4.32
C ALA A 189 -4.99 8.20 -4.81
N SER A 190 -3.98 8.48 -5.63
CA SER A 190 -3.87 9.70 -6.40
C SER A 190 -3.94 9.43 -7.90
N PHE A 191 -4.44 10.42 -8.63
CA PHE A 191 -4.82 10.30 -10.03
C PHE A 191 -4.17 11.40 -10.83
N SER A 192 -3.92 11.10 -12.09
CA SER A 192 -3.41 12.09 -13.01
C SER A 192 -4.49 12.94 -13.67
N ARG A 193 -5.70 12.39 -13.72
CA ARG A 193 -6.86 12.96 -14.39
C ARG A 193 -8.11 12.54 -13.64
N GLN A 194 -9.19 13.29 -13.84
CA GLN A 194 -10.47 12.87 -13.33
C GLN A 194 -11.06 11.71 -14.15
N PRO A 195 -11.64 10.71 -13.47
CA PRO A 195 -12.47 9.74 -14.12
C PRO A 195 -13.66 10.39 -14.84
N ALA A 196 -13.98 9.88 -16.03
CA ALA A 196 -15.16 10.28 -16.79
C ALA A 196 -15.77 9.06 -17.46
N ALA A 197 -17.06 9.15 -17.82
CA ALA A 197 -17.78 8.05 -18.45
C ALA A 197 -17.02 7.50 -19.67
N GLY A 198 -16.71 6.19 -19.64
CA GLY A 198 -15.98 5.51 -20.71
C GLY A 198 -14.47 5.79 -20.76
N GLN A 199 -13.90 6.45 -19.75
CA GLN A 199 -12.45 6.61 -19.60
C GLN A 199 -11.89 5.59 -18.59
N PRO A 200 -10.68 5.05 -18.82
CA PRO A 200 -10.08 3.99 -18.00
C PRO A 200 -9.44 4.49 -16.69
N GLN A 201 -9.67 5.74 -16.30
CA GLN A 201 -9.02 6.40 -15.16
C GLN A 201 -9.69 6.02 -13.83
N THR A 202 -9.76 4.72 -13.57
CA THR A 202 -10.35 4.15 -12.36
C THR A 202 -9.58 2.91 -11.97
N THR A 203 -9.65 2.56 -10.71
CA THR A 203 -9.18 1.28 -10.21
C THR A 203 -10.34 0.29 -10.15
N ILE A 204 -10.11 -0.90 -10.68
CA ILE A 204 -10.99 -2.05 -10.52
C ILE A 204 -10.47 -2.86 -9.33
N ILE A 205 -11.39 -3.32 -8.46
CA ILE A 205 -11.05 -4.17 -7.32
C ILE A 205 -11.90 -5.44 -7.37
N ASP A 206 -11.22 -6.58 -7.42
CA ASP A 206 -11.83 -7.90 -7.30
C ASP A 206 -11.51 -8.53 -5.94
N VAL A 207 -12.49 -9.23 -5.37
CA VAL A 207 -12.38 -9.92 -4.09
C VAL A 207 -12.41 -11.43 -4.29
N THR A 208 -11.50 -12.14 -3.64
CA THR A 208 -11.50 -13.60 -3.54
C THR A 208 -11.35 -14.06 -2.09
N THR A 209 -12.17 -15.01 -1.67
CA THR A 209 -12.13 -15.71 -0.38
C THR A 209 -12.42 -17.21 -0.62
N ASN A 210 -12.67 -18.01 0.41
CA ASN A 210 -13.20 -19.37 0.22
C ASN A 210 -14.63 -19.35 -0.35
N SER A 211 -15.42 -18.34 0.01
CA SER A 211 -16.83 -18.20 -0.34
C SER A 211 -17.07 -17.34 -1.59
N THR A 212 -16.10 -16.52 -1.98
CA THR A 212 -16.20 -15.60 -3.12
C THR A 212 -15.06 -15.86 -4.10
N ASN A 213 -15.37 -16.08 -5.38
CA ASN A 213 -14.35 -16.33 -6.40
C ASN A 213 -14.28 -15.17 -7.41
N ASN A 214 -13.23 -14.35 -7.29
CA ASN A 214 -12.94 -13.19 -8.16
C ASN A 214 -14.17 -12.33 -8.49
N ARG A 215 -14.88 -11.88 -7.46
CA ARG A 215 -16.07 -11.03 -7.62
C ARG A 215 -15.67 -9.56 -7.53
N THR A 216 -16.07 -8.79 -8.54
CA THR A 216 -15.85 -7.34 -8.58
C THR A 216 -16.58 -6.62 -7.47
N LEU A 217 -15.80 -5.91 -6.66
CA LEU A 217 -16.26 -4.97 -5.65
C LEU A 217 -16.65 -3.65 -6.32
N THR A 218 -15.77 -3.13 -7.16
CA THR A 218 -15.96 -1.87 -7.90
C THR A 218 -15.17 -1.84 -9.21
N THR A 219 -15.67 -1.09 -10.18
CA THR A 219 -14.92 -0.67 -11.39
C THR A 219 -14.66 0.84 -11.45
N SER A 220 -15.04 1.59 -10.42
CA SER A 220 -15.06 3.04 -10.43
C SER A 220 -14.22 3.68 -9.34
N ALA A 221 -13.38 2.93 -8.61
CA ALA A 221 -12.60 3.52 -7.54
C ALA A 221 -11.66 4.61 -8.11
N GLY A 222 -11.76 5.84 -7.61
CA GLY A 222 -10.83 6.91 -7.93
C GLY A 222 -11.39 8.32 -7.91
N GLY A 223 -10.74 9.25 -8.60
CA GLY A 223 -11.25 10.63 -8.67
C GLY A 223 -10.74 11.56 -7.58
N ALA A 224 -11.46 12.67 -7.39
CA ALA A 224 -11.08 13.77 -6.50
C ALA A 224 -12.18 14.01 -5.47
N ASP A 225 -12.54 12.98 -4.72
CA ASP A 225 -13.65 13.03 -3.78
C ASP A 225 -13.25 13.76 -2.49
N ASP A 226 -11.96 13.74 -2.15
CA ASP A 226 -11.38 14.51 -1.02
C ASP A 226 -10.91 15.92 -1.40
N ARG A 227 -11.30 16.43 -2.58
CA ARG A 227 -10.97 17.81 -2.93
C ARG A 227 -11.68 18.77 -1.98
N THR A 228 -10.99 19.85 -1.65
CA THR A 228 -11.54 20.94 -0.85
C THR A 228 -12.85 21.44 -1.47
N THR A 229 -13.91 21.49 -0.68
CA THR A 229 -15.24 21.88 -1.13
C THR A 229 -15.23 23.22 -1.85
N GLY A 230 -15.90 23.28 -3.01
CA GLY A 230 -15.97 24.47 -3.85
C GLY A 230 -14.83 24.60 -4.86
N GLN A 231 -13.85 23.70 -4.86
CA GLN A 231 -12.85 23.60 -5.91
C GLN A 231 -13.31 22.65 -7.03
N ASN A 232 -12.93 23.00 -8.26
CA ASN A 232 -12.98 22.07 -9.38
C ASN A 232 -11.81 21.09 -9.27
N SER A 233 -11.99 19.88 -9.77
CA SER A 233 -10.89 18.92 -9.88
C SER A 233 -9.83 19.42 -10.87
N ALA A 234 -8.57 19.45 -10.43
CA ALA A 234 -7.41 19.88 -11.19
C ALA A 234 -6.13 19.35 -10.49
N ASN A 235 -4.99 19.40 -11.18
CA ASN A 235 -3.70 19.07 -10.56
C ASN A 235 -3.55 19.80 -9.22
N GLY A 236 -3.17 19.06 -8.18
CA GLY A 236 -3.15 19.56 -6.80
C GLY A 236 -4.32 19.14 -5.91
N ASN A 237 -5.37 18.52 -6.47
CA ASN A 237 -6.46 17.95 -5.68
C ASN A 237 -7.00 16.63 -6.22
N LEU A 238 -6.22 15.91 -7.04
CA LEU A 238 -6.60 14.64 -7.65
C LEU A 238 -6.27 13.48 -6.72
N ILE A 239 -7.02 13.37 -5.63
CA ILE A 239 -6.84 12.35 -4.59
C ILE A 239 -8.19 11.83 -4.11
N THR A 240 -8.21 10.55 -3.75
CA THR A 240 -9.32 9.93 -3.03
C THR A 240 -8.81 9.02 -1.91
N VAL A 241 -9.56 8.94 -0.81
CA VAL A 241 -9.25 8.25 0.43
C VAL A 241 -10.56 7.88 1.12
N GLY A 242 -10.92 6.59 1.11
CA GLY A 242 -12.12 6.15 1.81
C GLY A 242 -12.03 6.32 3.34
N GLY A 243 -12.97 7.00 3.96
CA GLY A 243 -12.89 7.34 5.37
C GLY A 243 -14.05 8.17 5.91
N ILE A 244 -13.72 9.28 6.57
CA ILE A 244 -14.69 10.13 7.25
C ILE A 244 -15.57 10.84 6.22
N GLY A 245 -16.89 10.68 6.36
CA GLY A 245 -17.87 11.28 5.44
C GLY A 245 -18.41 10.29 4.42
N ASP A 246 -17.71 9.18 4.23
CA ASP A 246 -18.06 8.16 3.25
C ASP A 246 -19.03 7.11 3.81
N ASN A 247 -19.65 6.37 2.89
CA ASN A 247 -20.62 5.35 3.18
C ASN A 247 -20.04 3.95 2.90
N PRO A 248 -19.85 3.11 3.93
CA PRO A 248 -19.25 1.77 3.76
C PRO A 248 -20.12 0.78 2.95
N ALA A 249 -21.29 1.20 2.45
CA ALA A 249 -22.15 0.37 1.62
C ALA A 249 -21.55 0.24 0.22
N ASN A 250 -21.17 -1.00 -0.14
CA ASN A 250 -20.55 -1.27 -1.44
C ASN A 250 -21.44 -0.80 -2.60
N VAL A 251 -20.86 0.03 -3.45
CA VAL A 251 -21.52 0.65 -4.60
C VAL A 251 -21.88 -0.37 -5.67
N ASN A 252 -22.66 0.05 -6.68
CA ASN A 252 -22.90 -0.80 -7.84
C ASN A 252 -21.57 -1.06 -8.54
N PRO A 253 -21.16 -2.33 -8.73
CA PRO A 253 -19.86 -2.64 -9.29
C PRO A 253 -19.71 -2.20 -10.75
N ASN A 254 -20.81 -1.93 -11.46
CA ASN A 254 -20.80 -1.39 -12.81
C ASN A 254 -21.08 0.12 -12.86
N ALA A 255 -21.08 0.79 -11.71
CA ALA A 255 -21.20 2.24 -11.68
C ALA A 255 -20.05 2.84 -12.49
N GLN A 256 -20.39 3.89 -13.24
CA GLN A 256 -19.40 4.65 -14.00
C GLN A 256 -19.25 6.00 -13.32
N PRO A 257 -18.04 6.56 -13.26
CA PRO A 257 -17.85 7.91 -12.78
C PRO A 257 -18.51 8.89 -13.75
N THR A 258 -19.59 9.54 -13.31
CA THR A 258 -20.35 10.50 -14.12
C THR A 258 -20.48 11.82 -13.38
N GLY A 259 -19.50 12.72 -13.52
CA GLY A 259 -19.51 14.07 -12.93
C GLY A 259 -19.26 14.12 -11.41
N THR A 260 -19.78 13.14 -10.67
CA THR A 260 -19.39 12.77 -9.30
C THR A 260 -19.01 11.29 -9.34
N ASN A 261 -17.92 10.90 -8.67
CA ASN A 261 -17.64 9.49 -8.54
C ASN A 261 -18.68 8.87 -7.59
N PRO A 262 -19.41 7.82 -7.99
CA PRO A 262 -20.31 7.13 -7.07
C PRO A 262 -19.57 6.28 -6.04
N ASP A 263 -18.31 5.95 -6.30
CA ASP A 263 -17.41 5.24 -5.38
C ASP A 263 -16.75 6.24 -4.42
N ASP A 264 -16.70 5.89 -3.15
CA ASP A 264 -16.12 6.67 -2.05
C ASP A 264 -14.98 5.90 -1.37
N GLU A 265 -14.46 4.86 -2.01
CA GLU A 265 -13.29 4.07 -1.61
C GLU A 265 -13.36 3.45 -0.22
N TYR A 266 -14.55 3.42 0.39
CA TYR A 266 -14.82 2.85 1.70
C TYR A 266 -15.84 1.72 1.60
N TYR A 267 -15.39 0.51 1.90
CA TYR A 267 -16.14 -0.71 1.64
C TYR A 267 -16.35 -1.53 2.91
N ASN A 268 -17.47 -2.23 2.98
CA ASN A 268 -17.71 -3.28 3.96
C ASN A 268 -17.88 -4.63 3.26
N LEU A 269 -16.84 -5.47 3.30
CA LEU A 269 -16.85 -6.77 2.64
C LEU A 269 -17.83 -7.76 3.28
N ALA A 270 -18.29 -7.50 4.52
CA ALA A 270 -19.35 -8.29 5.13
C ALA A 270 -20.73 -8.04 4.50
N LEU A 271 -20.83 -7.08 3.57
CA LEU A 271 -22.02 -6.81 2.77
C LEU A 271 -21.83 -7.28 1.33
N GLY A 272 -22.95 -7.47 0.62
CA GLY A 272 -22.95 -7.59 -0.84
C GLY A 272 -22.97 -6.24 -1.53
N ASN A 273 -23.40 -6.22 -2.78
CA ASN A 273 -23.67 -5.00 -3.55
C ASN A 273 -24.96 -5.17 -4.37
N SER A 274 -25.28 -4.19 -5.21
CA SER A 274 -26.50 -4.23 -6.03
C SER A 274 -26.52 -5.35 -7.09
N ALA A 275 -25.35 -5.87 -7.51
CA ALA A 275 -25.28 -7.00 -8.44
C ALA A 275 -25.51 -8.34 -7.72
N SER A 276 -25.11 -8.45 -6.46
CA SER A 276 -25.40 -9.60 -5.61
C SER A 276 -25.36 -9.24 -4.13
N ALA A 277 -26.47 -9.47 -3.44
CA ALA A 277 -26.62 -9.22 -2.01
C ALA A 277 -25.80 -10.18 -1.12
N THR A 278 -25.21 -11.23 -1.68
CA THR A 278 -24.32 -12.13 -0.95
C THR A 278 -23.09 -11.35 -0.45
N PRO A 279 -22.69 -11.47 0.83
CA PRO A 279 -21.46 -10.88 1.36
C PRO A 279 -20.21 -11.28 0.57
N PHE A 280 -19.23 -10.36 0.45
CA PHE A 280 -17.92 -10.68 -0.14
C PHE A 280 -17.08 -11.59 0.74
N ILE A 281 -17.19 -11.44 2.06
CA ILE A 281 -16.57 -12.31 3.05
C ILE A 281 -17.65 -12.92 3.96
N GLN A 282 -17.52 -14.21 4.27
CA GLN A 282 -18.49 -14.95 5.08
C GLN A 282 -17.82 -15.66 6.27
N PRO A 283 -18.54 -15.89 7.38
CA PRO A 283 -18.01 -16.65 8.49
C PRO A 283 -17.48 -18.02 8.03
N GLY A 284 -16.25 -18.35 8.42
CA GLY A 284 -15.55 -19.56 7.96
C GLY A 284 -14.51 -19.33 6.87
N ASP A 285 -14.52 -18.17 6.19
CA ASP A 285 -13.45 -17.81 5.25
C ASP A 285 -12.11 -17.71 6.00
N THR A 286 -11.04 -18.27 5.44
CA THR A 286 -9.71 -18.34 6.06
C THR A 286 -8.71 -17.38 5.43
N PHE A 287 -9.09 -16.70 4.35
CA PHE A 287 -8.27 -15.70 3.71
C PHE A 287 -9.13 -14.64 3.01
N LEU A 288 -8.52 -13.48 2.78
CA LEU A 288 -9.01 -12.45 1.86
C LEU A 288 -7.91 -12.15 0.85
N ARG A 289 -8.27 -12.14 -0.43
CA ARG A 289 -7.41 -11.64 -1.49
C ARG A 289 -8.11 -10.51 -2.23
N LEU A 290 -7.39 -9.41 -2.38
CA LEU A 290 -7.81 -8.25 -3.17
C LEU A 290 -6.90 -8.16 -4.38
N THR A 291 -7.49 -8.10 -5.56
CA THR A 291 -6.78 -7.90 -6.81
C THR A 291 -7.21 -6.55 -7.37
N THR A 292 -6.26 -5.65 -7.54
CA THR A 292 -6.47 -4.36 -8.18
C THR A 292 -6.05 -4.44 -9.64
N VAL A 293 -6.74 -3.69 -10.50
CA VAL A 293 -6.33 -3.43 -11.88
C VAL A 293 -6.51 -1.94 -12.12
N ASN A 294 -5.49 -1.32 -12.68
CA ASN A 294 -5.49 0.08 -13.08
C ASN A 294 -5.43 0.13 -14.62
N PRO A 295 -6.58 0.28 -15.32
CA PRO A 295 -6.63 0.23 -16.76
C PRO A 295 -5.95 1.42 -17.45
N SER A 296 -5.81 2.57 -16.77
CA SER A 296 -5.12 3.75 -17.32
C SER A 296 -3.58 3.64 -17.20
N ASN A 297 -3.07 2.75 -16.34
CA ASN A 297 -1.65 2.51 -16.04
C ASN A 297 -0.93 3.65 -15.35
N ASP A 298 -1.71 4.51 -14.70
CA ASP A 298 -1.27 5.87 -14.48
C ASP A 298 -1.84 6.46 -13.16
N ASP A 299 -2.81 5.77 -12.53
CA ASP A 299 -3.17 5.94 -11.11
C ASP A 299 -2.08 5.42 -10.15
N ASN A 300 -2.05 6.00 -8.95
CA ASN A 300 -1.16 5.61 -7.87
C ASN A 300 -1.97 5.24 -6.62
N ILE A 301 -2.27 3.96 -6.47
CA ILE A 301 -2.86 3.43 -5.25
C ILE A 301 -1.72 3.17 -4.27
N PHE A 302 -1.67 3.95 -3.20
CA PHE A 302 -0.55 3.94 -2.26
C PHE A 302 -0.91 3.39 -0.88
N GLY A 303 -2.20 3.20 -0.60
CA GLY A 303 -2.68 2.75 0.70
C GLY A 303 -3.89 1.83 0.63
N LEU A 304 -3.89 0.82 1.48
CA LEU A 304 -5.04 -0.02 1.79
C LEU A 304 -5.12 -0.19 3.30
N PHE A 305 -6.26 0.12 3.88
CA PHE A 305 -6.44 0.19 5.33
C PHE A 305 -7.63 -0.66 5.75
N ILE A 306 -7.42 -1.56 6.70
CA ILE A 306 -8.44 -2.55 7.08
C ILE A 306 -8.75 -2.41 8.56
N THR A 307 -10.03 -2.48 8.93
CA THR A 307 -10.49 -2.69 10.31
C THR A 307 -11.56 -3.78 10.32
N SER A 308 -11.37 -4.84 11.10
CA SER A 308 -12.41 -5.86 11.27
C SER A 308 -12.24 -6.66 12.55
N GLY A 309 -13.30 -7.33 13.00
CA GLY A 309 -13.38 -8.16 14.21
C GLY A 309 -12.69 -9.52 14.14
N PHE A 310 -11.55 -9.61 13.46
CA PHE A 310 -10.79 -10.85 13.28
C PHE A 310 -9.40 -10.75 13.91
N GLN A 311 -8.85 -11.89 14.32
CA GLN A 311 -7.46 -11.99 14.74
C GLN A 311 -6.59 -12.36 13.53
N ILE A 312 -5.72 -11.44 13.12
CA ILE A 312 -4.73 -11.70 12.08
C ILE A 312 -3.44 -12.17 12.71
N SER A 313 -2.87 -13.26 12.21
CA SER A 313 -1.49 -13.62 12.50
C SER A 313 -0.57 -12.85 11.55
N SER A 314 0.29 -11.99 12.10
CA SER A 314 1.34 -11.31 11.33
C SER A 314 2.24 -12.26 10.54
N ALA A 315 2.30 -13.54 10.93
CA ALA A 315 3.08 -14.58 10.27
C ALA A 315 2.57 -14.98 8.87
N ASN A 316 1.34 -14.59 8.47
CA ASN A 316 0.72 -15.08 7.23
C ASN A 316 0.14 -13.98 6.33
N ILE A 317 0.53 -12.72 6.46
CA ILE A 317 0.18 -11.74 5.41
C ILE A 317 1.22 -11.86 4.30
N THR A 318 0.78 -12.28 3.11
CA THR A 318 1.63 -12.40 1.94
C THR A 318 1.18 -11.40 0.88
N SER A 319 1.97 -10.35 0.68
CA SER A 319 1.92 -9.60 -0.57
C SER A 319 2.72 -10.38 -1.61
N THR A 320 2.01 -11.14 -2.44
CA THR A 320 2.64 -11.74 -3.61
C THR A 320 2.46 -10.78 -4.78
N SER A 321 3.51 -10.02 -5.10
CA SER A 321 3.77 -9.85 -6.53
C SER A 321 4.06 -11.24 -7.12
N ILE A 322 3.83 -11.38 -8.42
CA ILE A 322 4.08 -12.62 -9.18
C ILE A 322 5.43 -13.21 -8.75
N PRO A 323 5.50 -14.51 -8.36
CA PRO A 323 6.61 -15.03 -7.57
C PRO A 323 7.98 -14.88 -8.25
N GLU A 324 8.94 -14.31 -7.52
CA GLU A 324 10.33 -14.29 -7.92
C GLU A 324 11.02 -15.66 -7.69
N PRO A 325 11.90 -16.11 -8.59
CA PRO A 325 12.74 -17.27 -8.37
C PRO A 325 13.76 -17.00 -7.25
N SER A 326 13.70 -17.81 -6.20
CA SER A 326 14.51 -17.71 -4.99
C SER A 326 16.03 -17.71 -5.25
N ILE A 327 16.73 -16.63 -4.86
CA ILE A 327 18.19 -16.56 -4.83
C ILE A 327 18.67 -16.98 -3.43
N THR A 328 18.94 -18.27 -3.22
CA THR A 328 19.73 -18.71 -2.06
C THR A 328 21.19 -18.32 -2.28
N LEU A 329 21.67 -17.27 -1.60
CA LEU A 329 23.08 -16.85 -1.61
C LEU A 329 24.00 -17.95 -1.08
N GLY A 330 24.67 -18.66 -2.00
CA GLY A 330 25.84 -19.49 -1.73
C GLY A 330 27.12 -18.81 -2.23
N ILE A 331 27.52 -17.67 -1.66
CA ILE A 331 28.82 -17.05 -1.99
C ILE A 331 29.56 -16.63 -0.72
N PHE A 332 30.12 -17.62 -0.01
CA PHE A 332 31.35 -17.47 0.76
C PHE A 332 32.09 -18.81 0.73
N GLY A 333 32.79 -19.10 -0.38
CA GLY A 333 33.51 -20.37 -0.47
C GLY A 333 34.45 -20.58 -1.67
N ILE A 334 34.52 -19.68 -2.65
CA ILE A 334 35.36 -19.89 -3.84
C ILE A 334 36.63 -19.01 -3.84
N GLY A 335 36.66 -17.94 -3.03
CA GLY A 335 37.83 -17.06 -2.93
C GLY A 335 39.06 -17.68 -2.25
N THR A 336 38.90 -18.74 -1.45
CA THR A 336 40.01 -19.34 -0.69
C THR A 336 40.68 -20.52 -1.41
N ILE A 337 39.98 -21.23 -2.31
CA ILE A 337 40.56 -22.36 -3.04
C ILE A 337 41.50 -21.88 -4.17
N GLY A 338 41.15 -20.79 -4.87
CA GLY A 338 42.00 -20.23 -5.94
C GLY A 338 43.34 -19.67 -5.43
N ALA A 339 43.34 -19.04 -4.24
CA ALA A 339 44.56 -18.52 -3.63
C ALA A 339 45.46 -19.64 -3.05
N LEU A 340 44.89 -20.77 -2.60
CA LEU A 340 45.66 -21.92 -2.10
C LEU A 340 46.29 -22.75 -3.22
N LEU A 341 45.63 -22.87 -4.38
CA LEU A 341 46.18 -23.59 -5.54
C LEU A 341 47.28 -22.79 -6.26
N SER A 342 47.13 -21.47 -6.38
CA SER A 342 48.15 -20.60 -7.00
C SER A 342 49.47 -20.52 -6.19
N ARG A 343 49.40 -20.70 -4.87
CA ARG A 343 50.59 -20.70 -4.00
C ARG A 343 51.33 -22.05 -3.96
N ARG A 344 50.71 -23.17 -4.33
CA ARG A 344 51.38 -24.50 -4.35
C ARG A 344 52.22 -24.73 -5.60
N ASP A 345 51.84 -24.18 -6.75
CA ASP A 345 52.58 -24.40 -8.00
C ASP A 345 53.82 -23.51 -8.15
N LYS A 346 53.86 -22.35 -7.51
CA LYS A 346 55.05 -21.46 -7.57
C LYS A 346 56.26 -21.98 -6.78
N LYS A 347 56.05 -22.95 -5.86
CA LYS A 347 57.13 -23.52 -5.04
C LYS A 347 57.74 -24.79 -5.62
N ARG A 348 57.21 -25.31 -6.74
CA ARG A 348 57.60 -26.61 -7.31
C ARG A 348 58.44 -26.51 -8.60
N ASN A 349 58.69 -25.29 -9.10
CA ASN A 349 59.50 -24.99 -10.30
C ASN A 349 60.76 -24.17 -9.98
N ARG A 350 61.35 -24.34 -8.80
CA ARG A 350 62.69 -23.84 -8.46
C ARG A 350 63.48 -24.92 -7.73
N GLU A 351 63.89 -25.93 -8.48
CA GLU A 351 65.14 -26.71 -8.32
C GLU A 351 65.62 -27.11 -9.71
#